data_AF-A0A519UPP3-F1
#
_entry.id   AF-A0A519UPP3-F1
#
_cell.length_a   1.000
_cell.length_b   1.000
_cell.length_c   1.000
_cell.angle_alpha   90.00
_cell.angle_beta   90.00
_cell.angle_gamma   90.00
#
_symmetry.space_group_name_H-M   'P 1'
#
loop_
_entity.id
_entity.type
_entity.pdbx_description
1 polymer ?
#
loop_
_entity_poly.entity_id
_entity_poly.type
_entity_poly.pdbx_seq_one_letter_code
_entity_poly.pdbx_strand_id
1 'polypeptide(L)' 'MNTKDLGFRGEQLACQLLIDKGYQIIARNWRSGRSEIDIIAK' A
#
# COMPACT_ATOMS: atom_id res chain seq x y z
N MET A 1 10.97 18.02 3.54
CA MET A 1 10.13 16.81 3.34
C MET A 1 10.22 16.45 1.86
N ASN A 2 10.69 15.25 1.51
CA ASN A 2 10.83 14.83 0.11
C ASN A 2 9.55 14.10 -0.33
N THR A 3 9.18 14.18 -1.61
CA THR A 3 7.99 13.54 -2.18
C THR A 3 7.97 12.03 -1.96
N LYS A 4 9.16 11.39 -1.95
CA LYS A 4 9.32 9.97 -1.59
C LYS A 4 8.88 9.65 -0.17
N ASP A 5 9.22 10.51 0.79
CA ASP A 5 8.85 10.31 2.20
C ASP A 5 7.34 10.46 2.40
N LEU A 6 6.73 11.42 1.69
CA LEU A 6 5.29 11.62 1.67
C LEU A 6 4.57 10.40 1.08
N GLY A 7 5.04 9.86 -0.04
CA GLY A 7 4.48 8.66 -0.67
C GLY A 7 4.55 7.45 0.25
N PHE A 8 5.71 7.20 0.87
CA PHE A 8 5.88 6.10 1.82
C PHE A 8 4.93 6.22 3.02
N ARG A 9 4.82 7.42 3.62
CA ARG A 9 3.88 7.66 4.72
C ARG A 9 2.43 7.42 4.31
N GLY A 10 2.04 7.84 3.11
CA GLY A 10 0.70 7.59 2.55
C GLY A 10 0.39 6.10 2.42
N GLU A 11 1.31 5.31 1.86
CA GLU A 11 1.13 3.86 1.70
C GLU A 11 1.02 3.15 3.06
N GLN A 12 1.81 3.56 4.05
CA GLN A 12 1.72 3.01 5.41
C GLN A 12 0.37 3.32 6.06
N LEU A 13 -0.13 4.56 5.94
CA LEU A 13 -1.44 4.94 6.45
C LEU A 13 -2.57 4.17 5.76
N ALA A 14 -2.45 3.94 4.45
CA ALA A 14 -3.42 3.15 3.70
C ALA A 14 -3.44 1.68 4.15
N CYS A 15 -2.28 1.06 4.37
CA CYS A 15 -2.20 -0.28 4.95
C CYS A 15 -2.84 -0.33 6.34
N GLN A 16 -2.53 0.63 7.20
CA GLN A 16 -3.08 0.68 8.56
C GLN A 16 -4.61 0.81 8.53
N LEU A 17 -5.15 1.70 7.69
CA LEU A 17 -6.59 1.87 7.52
C LEU A 17 -7.28 0.58 7.08
N LEU A 18 -6.66 -0.19 6.17
CA LEU A 18 -7.20 -1.47 5.71
C LEU A 18 -7.20 -2.50 6.84
N ILE A 19 -6.10 -2.59 7.59
CA ILE A 19 -5.99 -3.47 8.76
C ILE A 19 -7.03 -3.10 9.83
N ASP A 20 -7.18 -1.81 10.14
CA ASP A 20 -8.15 -1.32 11.13
C ASP A 20 -9.61 -1.59 10.69
N LYS A 21 -9.85 -1.65 9.38
CA LYS A 21 -11.14 -2.07 8.80
C LYS A 21 -11.34 -3.59 8.79
N GLY A 22 -10.37 -4.37 9.28
CA GLY A 22 -10.42 -5.82 9.35
C GLY A 22 -9.97 -6.53 8.07
N TYR A 23 -9.37 -5.83 7.11
CA TYR A 23 -8.82 -6.44 5.91
C TYR A 23 -7.45 -7.05 6.19
N GLN A 24 -7.15 -8.16 5.51
CA GLN A 24 -5.82 -8.75 5.50
C GLN A 24 -5.02 -8.19 4.32
N ILE A 25 -3.83 -7.65 4.58
CA ILE A 25 -2.90 -7.27 3.51
C ILE A 25 -2.32 -8.54 2.88
N ILE A 26 -2.55 -8.73 1.58
CA ILE A 26 -2.12 -9.90 0.81
C ILE A 26 -0.79 -9.64 0.11
N ALA A 27 -0.60 -8.43 -0.44
CA ALA A 27 0.64 -8.03 -1.07
C ALA A 27 0.80 -6.50 -1.04
N ARG A 28 2.05 -6.04 -1.11
CA ARG A 28 2.41 -4.63 -1.28
C ARG A 28 3.41 -4.51 -2.42
N ASN A 29 3.41 -3.37 -3.13
CA ASN A 29 4.31 -3.11 -4.25
C ASN A 29 4.28 -4.25 -5.29
N TRP A 30 3.08 -4.74 -5.60
CA TRP A 30 2.89 -5.85 -6.53
C TRP A 30 3.09 -5.35 -7.96
N ARG A 31 3.86 -6.11 -8.75
CA ARG A 31 4.17 -5.78 -10.14
C ARG A 31 3.96 -7.02 -11.00
N SER A 32 3.38 -6.82 -12.18
CA SER A 32 3.27 -7.85 -13.22
C SER A 32 3.39 -7.23 -14.60
N GLY A 33 4.48 -7.55 -15.30
CA GLY A 33 4.82 -6.93 -16.58
C GLY A 33 4.92 -5.41 -16.46
N ARG A 34 4.01 -4.70 -17.14
CA ARG A 34 3.91 -3.23 -17.13
C ARG A 34 2.90 -2.69 -16.12
N SER A 35 2.28 -3.56 -15.33
CA SER A 35 1.26 -3.20 -14.36
C SER A 35 1.81 -3.21 -12.93
N GLU A 36 1.31 -2.30 -12.11
CA GLU A 36 1.66 -2.15 -10.71
C GLU A 36 0.39 -1.94 -9.87
N ILE A 37 0.40 -2.51 -8.66
CA ILE A 37 -0.61 -2.29 -7.61
C ILE A 37 0.13 -2.06 -6.29
N ASP A 38 -0.13 -0.93 -5.64
CA ASP A 38 0.57 -0.55 -4.41
C ASP A 38 0.20 -1.48 -3.24
N ILE A 39 -1.08 -1.83 -3.08
CA ILE A 39 -1.60 -2.65 -1.98
C ILE A 39 -2.71 -3.57 -2.48
N ILE A 40 -2.63 -4.86 -2.15
CA ILE A 40 -3.69 -5.86 -2.36
C ILE A 40 -4.18 -6.28 -0.98
N ALA A 41 -5.48 -6.15 -0.72
CA ALA A 41 -6.10 -6.53 0.55
C ALA A 41 -7.36 -7.40 0.33
N LYS A 42 -7.68 -8.24 1.31
CA LYS A 42 -8.83 -9.15 1.31
C LYS A 42 -9.70 -8.94 2.53
#